data_AF-A0A966W241-F1
#
_entry.id   AF-A0A966W241-F1
#
_cell.length_a   1.000
_cell.length_b   1.000
_cell.length_c   1.000
_cell.angle_alpha   90.00
_cell.angle_beta   90.00
_cell.angle_gamma   90.00
#
_symmetry.space_group_name_H-M   'P 1'
#
loop_
_entity.id
_entity.type
_entity.pdbx_description
1 polymer ?
#
loop_
_entity_poly.entity_id
_entity_poly.type
_entity_poly.pdbx_seq_one_letter_code
_entity_poly.pdbx_strand_id
1 'polypeptide(L)'
;GASPRAAIAIAEAARAHALVAGRPTAGFEDVKAIAPAVLNHRILLNYQARFDKTDTTTVVSELLAKLDETGLKLPTDVALEPAA
;
A
#
# COMPACT_ATOMS: atom_id res chain seq x y z
N GLY A 1 -4.99 -13.96 3.48
CA GLY A 1 -4.80 -12.76 2.64
C GLY A 1 -5.90 -11.75 2.92
N ALA A 2 -5.78 -10.52 2.43
CA ALA A 2 -6.62 -9.39 2.88
C ALA A 2 -8.08 -9.38 2.35
N SER A 3 -8.41 -10.26 1.38
CA SER A 3 -9.70 -10.38 0.68
C SER A 3 -10.05 -9.19 -0.25
N PRO A 4 -11.01 -9.33 -1.18
CA PRO A 4 -11.50 -8.22 -2.01
C PRO A 4 -11.99 -7.01 -1.20
N ARG A 5 -12.44 -7.23 0.04
CA ARG A 5 -12.91 -6.16 0.94
C ARG A 5 -11.79 -5.20 1.32
N ALA A 6 -10.54 -5.65 1.37
CA ALA A 6 -9.41 -4.76 1.64
C ALA A 6 -9.17 -3.80 0.48
N ALA A 7 -9.28 -4.27 -0.77
CA ALA A 7 -9.12 -3.42 -1.95
C ALA A 7 -10.20 -2.32 -2.00
N ILE A 8 -11.46 -2.68 -1.72
CA ILE A 8 -12.57 -1.72 -1.64
C ILE A 8 -12.30 -0.68 -0.55
N ALA A 9 -11.94 -1.13 0.66
CA ALA A 9 -11.67 -0.22 1.78
C ALA A 9 -10.50 0.73 1.51
N ILE A 10 -9.41 0.24 0.89
CA ILE A 10 -8.28 1.08 0.49
C ILE A 10 -8.72 2.11 -0.53
N ALA A 11 -9.47 1.71 -1.57
CA ALA A 11 -9.91 2.63 -2.62
C ALA A 11 -10.84 3.73 -2.10
N GLU A 12 -11.78 3.39 -1.20
CA GLU A 12 -12.67 4.36 -0.58
C GLU A 12 -11.93 5.32 0.35
N ALA A 13 -11.08 4.79 1.23
CA ALA A 13 -10.35 5.62 2.18
C ALA A 13 -9.24 6.46 1.51
N ALA A 14 -8.62 5.99 0.42
CA ALA A 14 -7.67 6.80 -0.36
C ALA A 14 -8.36 8.01 -1.02
N ARG A 15 -9.57 7.83 -1.57
CA ARG A 15 -10.37 8.96 -2.08
C ARG A 15 -10.76 9.94 -0.97
N ALA A 16 -11.15 9.42 0.19
CA ALA A 16 -11.46 10.26 1.35
C ALA A 16 -10.22 11.04 1.82
N HIS A 17 -9.05 10.40 1.86
CA HIS A 17 -7.78 11.02 2.24
C HIS A 17 -7.42 12.17 1.27
N ALA A 18 -7.51 11.93 -0.04
CA ALA A 18 -7.27 12.96 -1.06
C ALA A 18 -8.24 14.14 -0.93
N LEU A 19 -9.53 13.85 -0.71
CA LEU A 19 -10.57 14.86 -0.55
C LEU A 19 -10.34 15.74 0.69
N VAL A 20 -9.98 15.14 1.83
CA VAL A 20 -9.63 15.87 3.06
C VAL A 20 -8.38 16.73 2.85
N ALA A 21 -7.44 16.28 2.03
CA ALA A 21 -6.27 17.06 1.61
C ALA A 21 -6.57 18.13 0.54
N GLY A 22 -7.84 18.34 0.16
CA GLY A 22 -8.25 19.34 -0.83
C GLY A 22 -7.93 18.97 -2.27
N ARG A 23 -7.54 17.72 -2.55
CA ARG A 23 -7.21 17.23 -3.89
C ARG A 23 -8.41 16.52 -4.52
N PRO A 24 -8.70 16.77 -5.81
CA PRO A 24 -9.89 16.20 -6.46
C PRO A 24 -9.75 14.72 -6.81
N THR A 25 -8.53 14.19 -6.82
CA THR A 25 -8.19 12.84 -7.24
C THR A 25 -7.20 12.21 -6.27
N ALA A 26 -7.35 10.91 -6.01
CA ALA A 26 -6.39 10.16 -5.21
C ALA A 26 -5.15 9.77 -6.02
N GLY A 27 -3.98 9.88 -5.41
CA GLY A 27 -2.69 9.43 -5.93
C GLY A 27 -2.15 8.18 -5.21
N PHE A 28 -0.94 7.77 -5.59
CA PHE A 28 -0.28 6.59 -5.00
C PHE A 28 0.05 6.78 -3.52
N GLU A 29 0.38 8.00 -3.12
CA GLU A 29 0.64 8.41 -1.75
C GLU A 29 -0.59 8.24 -0.85
N ASP A 30 -1.80 8.51 -1.35
CA ASP A 30 -3.04 8.29 -0.58
C ASP A 30 -3.24 6.78 -0.32
N VAL A 31 -2.98 5.96 -1.34
CA VAL A 31 -3.05 4.49 -1.22
C VAL A 31 -2.01 3.99 -0.20
N LYS A 32 -0.77 4.46 -0.30
CA LYS A 32 0.32 4.09 0.62
C LYS A 32 0.04 4.53 2.07
N ALA A 33 -0.57 5.71 2.27
CA ALA A 33 -0.94 6.19 3.60
C ALA A 33 -2.01 5.34 4.26
N ILE A 34 -2.99 4.85 3.49
CA ILE A 34 -4.15 4.09 4.00
C ILE A 34 -3.86 2.59 4.14
N ALA A 35 -2.98 2.03 3.30
CA ALA A 35 -2.72 0.59 3.25
C ALA A 35 -2.37 -0.04 4.63
N PRO A 36 -1.50 0.54 5.49
CA PRO A 36 -1.22 -0.02 6.81
C PRO A 36 -2.47 -0.17 7.69
N ALA A 37 -3.30 0.87 7.75
CA ALA A 37 -4.51 0.87 8.58
C ALA A 37 -5.49 -0.24 8.15
N VAL A 38 -5.62 -0.48 6.84
CA VAL A 38 -6.51 -1.53 6.31
C VAL A 38 -5.90 -2.92 6.43
N LEU A 39 -4.60 -3.09 6.16
CA LEU A 39 -3.98 -4.41 6.00
C LEU A 39 -3.50 -5.04 7.31
N ASN A 40 -3.07 -4.24 8.30
CA ASN A 40 -2.42 -4.75 9.52
C ASN A 40 -3.26 -5.75 10.30
N HIS A 41 -4.58 -5.59 10.31
CA HIS A 41 -5.54 -6.47 11.00
C HIS A 41 -6.16 -7.54 10.08
N ARG A 42 -5.74 -7.60 8.81
CA ARG A 42 -6.29 -8.51 7.79
C ARG A 42 -5.30 -9.55 7.29
N ILE A 43 -4.05 -9.45 7.72
CA ILE A 43 -2.98 -10.39 7.36
C ILE A 43 -2.84 -11.42 8.47
N LEU A 44 -2.91 -12.69 8.09
CA LEU A 44 -2.64 -13.82 8.97
C LEU A 44 -1.20 -14.27 8.73
N LEU A 45 -0.36 -14.13 9.76
CA LEU A 45 1.00 -14.64 9.76
C LEU A 45 1.02 -16.15 10.02
N ASN A 46 1.90 -16.86 9.34
CA ASN A 46 2.15 -18.27 9.60
C ASN A 46 2.94 -18.45 10.92
N TYR A 47 3.07 -19.69 11.36
CA TYR A 47 3.73 -19.99 12.64
C TYR A 47 5.21 -19.60 12.65
N GLN A 48 5.90 -19.82 11.53
CA GLN A 48 7.32 -19.51 11.39
C GLN A 48 7.60 -18.00 11.55
N ALA A 49 6.79 -17.15 10.91
CA ALA A 49 6.88 -15.70 11.06
C ALA A 49 6.68 -15.23 12.51
N ARG A 50 5.86 -15.95 13.30
CA ARG A 50 5.69 -15.65 14.74
C ARG A 50 6.94 -15.98 15.55
N PHE A 51 7.67 -17.05 15.20
CA PHE A 51 8.95 -17.36 15.84
C PHE A 51 10.02 -16.34 15.50
N ASP A 52 10.03 -15.87 14.26
CA ASP A 52 10.96 -14.84 13.77
C ASP A 52 10.64 -13.44 14.32
N LYS A 53 9.61 -13.34 15.19
CA LYS A 53 9.08 -12.08 15.77
C LYS A 53 8.67 -11.06 14.71
N THR A 54 8.30 -11.52 13.52
CA THR A 54 7.78 -10.67 12.46
C THR A 54 6.34 -10.27 12.80
N ASP A 55 6.04 -8.98 12.72
CA ASP A 55 4.70 -8.44 12.90
C ASP A 55 4.04 -8.10 11.54
N THR A 56 2.73 -7.88 11.54
CA THR A 56 2.01 -7.55 10.31
C THR A 56 2.40 -6.18 9.77
N THR A 57 2.76 -5.25 10.66
CA THR A 57 3.27 -3.91 10.34
C THR A 57 4.53 -3.95 9.49
N THR A 58 5.51 -4.78 9.85
CA THR A 58 6.76 -4.96 9.10
C THR A 58 6.48 -5.55 7.73
N VAL A 59 5.64 -6.59 7.67
CA VAL A 59 5.25 -7.21 6.39
C VAL A 59 4.60 -6.20 5.45
N VAL A 60 3.65 -5.39 5.94
CA VAL A 60 2.98 -4.38 5.12
C VAL A 60 3.96 -3.31 4.66
N SER A 61 4.83 -2.84 5.54
CA SER A 61 5.87 -1.85 5.21
C SER A 61 6.79 -2.36 4.09
N GLU A 62 7.28 -3.60 4.20
CA GLU A 62 8.13 -4.21 3.17
C GLU A 62 7.40 -4.40 1.84
N LEU A 63 6.13 -4.79 1.87
CA LEU A 63 5.33 -4.94 0.65
C LEU A 63 5.15 -3.60 -0.06
N LEU A 64 4.87 -2.53 0.68
CA LEU A 64 4.71 -1.19 0.12
C LEU A 64 6.04 -0.63 -0.43
N ALA A 65 7.17 -0.97 0.19
CA ALA A 65 8.49 -0.56 -0.28
C ALA A 65 8.92 -1.28 -1.58
N LYS A 66 8.44 -2.51 -1.79
CA LYS A 66 8.76 -3.33 -2.98
C LYS A 66 7.80 -3.10 -4.16
N LEU A 67 6.66 -2.46 -3.93
CA LEU A 67 5.65 -2.26 -4.96
C LEU A 67 6.01 -1.06 -5.86
N ASP A 68 6.14 -1.32 -7.16
CA ASP A 68 6.18 -0.26 -8.16
C ASP A 68 4.80 0.39 -8.29
N GLU A 69 4.76 1.71 -8.16
CA GLU A 69 3.54 2.51 -8.25
C GLU A 69 2.93 2.45 -9.65
N THR A 70 3.76 2.43 -10.67
CA THR A 70 3.30 2.53 -12.06
C THR A 70 2.94 1.17 -12.65
N GLY A 71 3.56 0.09 -12.15
CA GLY A 71 3.46 -1.25 -12.72
C GLY A 71 3.94 -1.32 -14.17
N LEU A 72 4.60 -0.28 -14.67
CA LEU A 72 5.16 -0.24 -16.00
C LEU A 72 6.49 -1.01 -15.98
N LYS A 73 6.62 -2.01 -16.84
CA LYS A 73 7.93 -2.54 -17.20
C LYS A 73 8.65 -1.50 -18.06
N LEU A 74 9.20 -0.50 -17.41
CA LEU A 74 9.98 0.52 -18.08
C LEU A 74 11.26 -0.11 -18.65
N PRO A 75 11.63 0.22 -19.90
CA PRO A 75 12.95 -0.05 -20.42
C PRO A 75 14.03 0.51 -19.47
N THR A 76 15.18 -0.16 -19.38
CA THR A 76 16.26 0.21 -18.45
C THR A 76 16.85 1.60 -18.67
N ASP A 77 16.58 2.20 -19.83
CA ASP A 77 16.99 3.55 -20.23
C ASP A 77 15.99 4.65 -19.81
N VAL A 78 14.85 4.30 -19.23
CA VAL A 78 13.82 5.27 -18.81
C VAL A 78 13.79 5.41 -17.30
N ALA A 79 14.06 6.62 -16.80
CA ALA A 79 13.89 6.99 -15.40
C ALA A 79 12.57 7.77 -15.20
N LEU A 80 11.86 7.47 -14.10
CA LEU A 80 10.70 8.25 -13.67
C LEU A 80 11.19 9.47 -12.89
N GLU A 81 10.71 10.66 -13.26
CA GLU A 81 10.84 11.81 -12.37
C GLU A 81 9.84 11.69 -11.21
N PRO A 82 10.27 11.98 -9.97
CA PRO A 82 9.34 12.00 -8.85
C PRO A 82 8.30 13.10 -9.07
N ALA A 83 7.02 12.77 -8.84
CA ALA A 83 5.97 13.77 -8.79
C ALA A 83 6.25 14.71 -7.60
N ALA A 84 6.38 16.01 -7.91
CA ALA A 84 6.70 17.08 -6.96
C ALA A 84 5.66 17.24 -5.85
#